data_AF-A0A534CBA1-F1
#
_entry.id   AF-A0A534CBA1-F1
#
_cell.length_a   1.000
_cell.length_b   1.000
_cell.length_c   1.000
_cell.angle_alpha   90.00
_cell.angle_beta   90.00
_cell.angle_gamma   90.00
#
_symmetry.space_group_name_H-M   'P 1'
#
loop_
_entity.id
_entity.type
_entity.pdbx_description
1 polymer ?
#
loop_
_entity_poly.entity_id
_entity_poly.type
_entity_poly.pdbx_seq_one_letter_code
_entity_poly.pdbx_strand_id
1 'polypeptide(L)'
;MAPGAPPAGATGTLWIATPLRLIAGAARLELDHRGVLRLPQAELATLAAAFQDTFGVCGHTLTPLSSGDFLLRTAGIAAVATTEPARCAGNDLAEALPREPAAAPLRRLLAEIEMWLHGQALNEARSRRGEPPVTTLWPWGAEGRAVQPERREARGLRAFGADPYLSGLWHLQADVCRALPGRLEEVLADGPACGAVLVVEAGQELHSDRHDTLGESLARLDARFVSPALAALRRGQVSSVTLIANDTRVTLRRRSHLRLWRRPRAGLRSFA
;
A
#
# COMPACT_ATOMS: atom_id res chain seq x y z
N MET A 1 -14.48 14.75 18.24
CA MET A 1 -14.34 15.93 17.37
C MET A 1 -14.06 15.40 15.97
N ALA A 2 -15.08 15.37 15.10
CA ALA A 2 -14.93 14.83 13.75
C ALA A 2 -13.96 15.72 12.95
N PRO A 3 -13.03 15.14 12.15
CA PRO A 3 -12.27 15.96 11.22
C PRO A 3 -13.27 16.60 10.24
N GLY A 4 -13.30 17.93 10.24
CA GLY A 4 -14.18 18.70 9.37
C GLY A 4 -14.00 18.27 7.92
N ALA A 5 -15.10 18.04 7.23
CA ALA A 5 -15.08 17.83 5.78
C ALA A 5 -14.28 18.97 5.12
N PRO A 6 -13.33 18.68 4.22
CA PRO A 6 -12.59 19.72 3.53
C PRO A 6 -13.58 20.62 2.77
N PRO A 7 -13.36 21.95 2.76
CA PRO A 7 -14.25 22.86 2.07
C PRO A 7 -14.37 22.46 0.60
N ALA A 8 -15.62 22.29 0.15
CA ALA A 8 -15.95 22.09 -1.26
C ALA A 8 -15.55 23.35 -2.02
N GLY A 9 -14.40 23.32 -2.72
CA GLY A 9 -13.95 24.48 -3.51
C GLY A 9 -12.49 24.54 -3.96
N ALA A 10 -11.63 23.57 -3.65
CA ALA A 10 -10.25 23.58 -4.16
C ALA A 10 -10.13 22.71 -5.43
N THR A 11 -10.20 23.35 -6.60
CA THR A 11 -9.89 22.75 -7.91
C THR A 11 -8.44 22.25 -7.91
N GLY A 12 -8.23 20.94 -7.99
CA GLY A 12 -6.90 20.35 -8.06
C GLY A 12 -6.94 18.83 -8.20
N THR A 13 -5.89 18.27 -8.78
CA THR A 13 -5.76 16.82 -8.95
C THR A 13 -5.30 16.20 -7.63
N LEU A 14 -5.90 15.07 -7.25
CA LEU A 14 -5.59 14.34 -6.02
C LEU A 14 -4.76 13.10 -6.35
N TRP A 15 -3.70 12.89 -5.58
CA TRP A 15 -2.76 11.79 -5.72
C TRP A 15 -2.54 11.15 -4.36
N ILE A 16 -2.36 9.84 -4.33
CA ILE A 16 -1.66 9.21 -3.22
C ILE A 16 -0.17 9.49 -3.45
N ALA A 17 0.51 10.02 -2.45
CA ALA A 17 1.95 10.27 -2.48
C ALA A 17 2.64 9.38 -1.46
N THR A 18 3.36 8.37 -1.95
CA THR A 18 4.03 7.38 -1.11
C THR A 18 5.48 7.80 -0.86
N PRO A 19 5.93 7.87 0.42
CA PRO A 19 7.32 8.19 0.73
C PRO A 19 8.25 7.05 0.32
N LEU A 20 9.27 7.34 -0.48
CA LEU A 20 10.23 6.34 -0.94
C LEU A 20 11.65 6.68 -0.55
N ARG A 21 12.47 5.65 -0.39
CA ARG A 21 13.92 5.71 -0.48
C ARG A 21 14.38 5.06 -1.79
N LEU A 22 14.86 5.90 -2.69
CA LEU A 22 15.56 5.49 -3.89
C LEU A 22 17.06 5.45 -3.62
N ILE A 23 17.73 4.46 -4.18
CA ILE A 23 19.20 4.37 -4.14
C ILE A 23 19.69 4.67 -5.54
N ALA A 24 20.61 5.62 -5.66
CA ALA A 24 21.33 5.82 -6.91
C ALA A 24 22.22 4.59 -7.16
N GLY A 25 21.81 3.74 -8.10
CA GLY A 25 22.67 2.70 -8.65
C GLY A 25 23.64 3.28 -9.67
N ALA A 26 24.62 2.48 -10.11
CA ALA A 26 25.64 2.92 -11.08
C ALA A 26 25.08 3.38 -12.44
N ALA A 27 23.82 3.05 -12.77
CA ALA A 27 23.14 3.45 -14.01
C ALA A 27 21.62 3.67 -13.91
N ARG A 28 20.96 3.33 -12.78
CA ARG A 28 19.50 3.34 -12.62
C ARG A 28 19.08 3.78 -11.22
N LEU A 29 17.87 4.32 -11.09
CA LEU A 29 17.22 4.59 -9.81
C LEU A 29 16.46 3.33 -9.39
N GLU A 30 17.07 2.51 -8.55
CA GLU A 30 16.48 1.25 -8.11
C GLU A 30 15.60 1.47 -6.86
N LEU A 31 14.37 0.97 -6.93
CA LEU A 31 13.47 0.88 -5.78
C LEU A 31 13.60 -0.52 -5.16
N ASP A 32 14.32 -0.62 -4.05
CA ASP A 32 14.31 -1.83 -3.22
C ASP A 32 12.92 -2.04 -2.58
N HIS A 33 12.55 -3.28 -2.26
CA HIS A 33 11.27 -3.57 -1.58
C HIS A 33 11.15 -2.85 -0.22
N ARG A 34 12.26 -2.60 0.48
CA ARG A 34 12.30 -1.80 1.73
C ARG A 34 12.37 -0.30 1.47
N GLY A 35 12.46 0.10 0.20
CA GLY A 35 12.44 1.48 -0.26
C GLY A 35 11.04 2.10 -0.24
N VAL A 36 9.98 1.31 -0.07
CA VAL A 36 8.62 1.83 0.18
C VAL A 36 8.45 2.06 1.68
N LEU A 37 8.43 3.34 2.09
CA LEU A 37 8.42 3.71 3.49
C LEU A 37 7.00 3.95 3.99
N ARG A 38 6.74 3.55 5.24
CA ARG A 38 5.51 3.87 5.99
C ARG A 38 5.93 4.70 7.18
N LEU A 39 5.65 6.00 7.12
CA LEU A 39 6.14 6.93 8.14
C LEU A 39 5.19 6.98 9.35
N PRO A 40 5.71 7.12 10.57
CA PRO A 40 4.89 7.42 11.75
C PRO A 40 4.12 8.74 11.59
N GLN A 41 2.95 8.84 12.23
CA GLN A 41 2.09 10.03 12.10
C GLN A 41 2.78 11.35 12.48
N ALA A 42 3.66 11.34 13.49
CA ALA A 42 4.42 12.52 13.87
C ALA A 42 5.37 13.00 12.75
N GLU A 43 5.97 12.06 12.03
CA GLU A 43 6.86 12.37 10.91
C GLU A 43 6.09 12.86 9.69
N LEU A 44 4.95 12.23 9.39
CA LEU A 44 4.04 12.71 8.35
C LEU A 44 3.59 14.14 8.64
N ALA A 45 3.14 14.43 9.86
CA ALA A 45 2.71 15.77 10.25
C ALA A 45 3.85 16.80 10.09
N THR A 46 5.07 16.43 10.44
CA THR A 46 6.27 17.27 10.30
C THR A 46 6.53 17.62 8.83
N LEU A 47 6.55 16.62 7.93
CA LEU A 47 6.73 16.86 6.49
C LEU A 47 5.58 17.65 5.88
N ALA A 48 4.34 17.36 6.28
CA ALA A 48 3.17 18.07 5.76
C ALA A 48 3.20 19.57 6.12
N ALA A 49 3.60 19.91 7.35
CA ALA A 49 3.77 21.30 7.75
C ALA A 49 4.88 22.00 6.94
N ALA A 50 6.06 21.39 6.85
CA ALA A 50 7.17 21.95 6.06
C ALA A 50 6.86 22.06 4.56
N PHE A 51 6.05 21.12 4.03
CA PHE A 51 5.58 21.16 2.65
C PHE A 51 4.62 22.33 2.45
N GLN A 52 3.71 22.56 3.39
CA GLN A 52 2.75 23.67 3.33
C GLN A 52 3.47 25.02 3.29
N ASP A 53 4.54 25.19 4.06
CA ASP A 53 5.35 26.43 4.07
C ASP A 53 6.03 26.68 2.73
N THR A 54 6.47 25.63 2.03
CA THR A 54 7.25 25.73 0.79
C THR A 54 6.36 25.78 -0.47
N PHE A 55 5.38 24.88 -0.55
CA PHE A 55 4.58 24.64 -1.76
C PHE A 55 3.13 25.13 -1.65
N GLY A 56 2.71 25.56 -0.45
CA GLY A 56 1.35 26.08 -0.23
C GLY A 56 1.02 27.31 -1.06
N VAL A 57 2.01 28.18 -1.29
CA VAL A 57 1.88 29.37 -2.17
C VAL A 57 1.59 29.02 -3.62
N CYS A 58 2.02 27.83 -4.07
CA CYS A 58 1.75 27.29 -5.40
C CYS A 58 0.40 26.53 -5.48
N GLY A 59 -0.36 26.49 -4.38
CA GLY A 59 -1.64 25.77 -4.30
C GLY A 59 -1.50 24.26 -4.16
N HIS A 60 -0.29 23.74 -3.91
CA HIS A 60 -0.08 22.34 -3.58
C HIS A 60 -0.26 22.10 -2.09
N THR A 61 -0.85 20.97 -1.70
CA THR A 61 -0.95 20.60 -0.29
C THR A 61 -0.67 19.13 -0.10
N LEU A 62 -0.06 18.80 1.04
CA LEU A 62 0.28 17.44 1.42
C LEU A 62 -0.44 17.12 2.74
N THR A 63 -1.36 16.14 2.72
CA THR A 63 -2.15 15.76 3.90
C THR A 63 -1.72 14.38 4.39
N PRO A 64 -1.32 14.21 5.68
CA PRO A 64 -1.00 12.91 6.25
C PRO A 64 -2.16 11.91 6.16
N LEU A 65 -1.86 10.66 5.79
CA LEU A 65 -2.82 9.55 5.82
C LEU A 65 -2.50 8.57 6.96
N SER A 66 -3.53 7.87 7.45
CA SER A 66 -3.38 6.86 8.50
C SER A 66 -2.44 5.71 8.11
N SER A 67 -2.23 5.48 6.82
CA SER A 67 -1.36 4.44 6.28
C SER A 67 0.14 4.70 6.39
N GLY A 68 0.56 5.92 6.69
CA GLY A 68 1.96 6.30 6.54
C GLY A 68 2.31 6.87 5.15
N ASP A 69 1.31 7.10 4.29
CA ASP A 69 1.41 7.86 3.04
C ASP A 69 0.86 9.29 3.20
N PHE A 70 0.81 10.02 2.08
CA PHE A 70 0.16 11.33 1.99
C PHE A 70 -0.93 11.36 0.91
N LEU A 71 -1.90 12.24 1.09
CA LEU A 71 -2.77 12.74 0.02
C LEU A 71 -2.16 14.05 -0.49
N LEU A 72 -1.58 14.01 -1.68
CA LEU A 72 -1.06 15.18 -2.38
C LEU A 72 -2.18 15.77 -3.24
N ARG A 73 -2.45 17.06 -3.08
CA ARG A 73 -3.29 17.83 -4.00
C ARG A 73 -2.42 18.77 -4.81
N THR A 74 -2.54 18.72 -6.13
CA THR A 74 -1.80 19.61 -7.02
C THR A 74 -2.72 20.58 -7.75
N ALA A 75 -2.52 21.88 -7.57
CA ALA A 75 -3.14 22.90 -8.41
C ALA A 75 -2.47 22.92 -9.81
N GLY A 76 -3.27 23.05 -10.87
CA GLY A 76 -2.77 23.27 -12.24
C GLY A 76 -2.06 22.09 -12.93
N ILE A 77 -1.84 20.97 -12.24
CA ILE A 77 -1.25 19.75 -12.82
C ILE A 77 -2.36 18.75 -13.13
N ALA A 78 -2.49 18.37 -14.41
CA ALA A 78 -3.48 17.40 -14.85
C ALA A 78 -3.16 15.99 -14.32
N ALA A 79 -4.20 15.18 -14.14
CA ALA A 79 -4.03 13.76 -13.85
C ALA A 79 -3.30 13.06 -15.00
N VAL A 80 -2.25 12.32 -14.66
CA VAL A 80 -1.48 11.48 -15.56
C VAL A 80 -1.36 10.09 -14.96
N ALA A 81 -1.34 9.08 -15.83
CA ALA A 81 -1.33 7.70 -15.42
C ALA A 81 0.00 7.36 -14.74
N THR A 82 0.00 6.95 -13.49
CA THR A 82 1.22 6.72 -12.70
C THR A 82 1.10 5.39 -11.99
N THR A 83 2.18 4.62 -11.96
CA THR A 83 2.15 3.27 -11.39
C THR A 83 2.36 3.32 -9.88
N GLU A 84 1.61 2.48 -9.16
CA GLU A 84 1.81 2.26 -7.73
C GLU A 84 3.24 1.76 -7.44
N PRO A 85 3.98 2.37 -6.50
CA PRO A 85 5.40 2.07 -6.30
C PRO A 85 5.67 0.63 -5.87
N ALA A 86 4.74 0.00 -5.15
CA ALA A 86 4.84 -1.41 -4.76
C ALA A 86 4.92 -2.37 -5.97
N ARG A 87 4.37 -1.97 -7.13
CA ARG A 87 4.44 -2.73 -8.39
C ARG A 87 5.76 -2.54 -9.13
N CYS A 88 6.48 -1.46 -8.82
CA CYS A 88 7.77 -1.13 -9.43
C CYS A 88 8.95 -1.60 -8.58
N ALA A 89 8.72 -2.14 -7.38
CA ALA A 89 9.80 -2.62 -6.52
C ALA A 89 10.62 -3.73 -7.21
N GLY A 90 11.94 -3.59 -7.22
CA GLY A 90 12.88 -4.41 -7.97
C GLY A 90 13.14 -3.97 -9.42
N ASN A 91 12.45 -2.93 -9.90
CA ASN A 91 12.62 -2.35 -11.23
C ASN A 91 13.10 -0.89 -11.15
N ASP A 92 13.46 -0.31 -12.30
CA ASP A 92 13.82 1.10 -12.42
C ASP A 92 12.56 1.98 -12.32
N LEU A 93 12.42 2.68 -11.20
CA LEU A 93 11.25 3.52 -10.95
C LEU A 93 11.22 4.73 -11.91
N ALA A 94 12.37 5.18 -12.41
CA ALA A 94 12.44 6.31 -13.34
C ALA A 94 11.82 5.96 -14.71
N GLU A 95 11.80 4.68 -15.10
CA GLU A 95 11.10 4.23 -16.30
C GLU A 95 9.57 4.22 -16.12
N ALA A 96 9.09 4.14 -14.89
CA ALA A 96 7.65 4.13 -14.58
C ALA A 96 7.00 5.53 -14.58
N LEU A 97 7.80 6.60 -14.64
CA LEU A 97 7.28 7.96 -14.72
C LEU A 97 6.85 8.27 -16.17
N PRO A 98 5.64 8.82 -16.38
CA PRO A 98 5.15 9.05 -17.74
C PRO A 98 5.99 10.09 -18.47
N ARG A 99 6.27 9.82 -19.75
CA ARG A 99 7.14 10.63 -20.59
C ARG A 99 6.38 11.55 -21.53
N GLU A 100 5.06 11.41 -21.61
CA GLU A 100 4.25 12.30 -22.43
C GLU A 100 4.39 13.77 -22.00
N PRO A 101 4.24 14.73 -22.93
CA PRO A 101 4.33 16.14 -22.62
C PRO A 101 3.39 16.59 -21.48
N ALA A 102 2.23 15.94 -21.34
CA ALA A 102 1.26 16.21 -20.27
C ALA A 102 1.81 15.95 -18.86
N ALA A 103 2.80 15.06 -18.71
CA ALA A 103 3.41 14.75 -17.42
C ALA A 103 4.57 15.67 -17.05
N ALA A 104 5.03 16.56 -17.95
CA ALA A 104 6.16 17.45 -17.68
C ALA A 104 5.99 18.33 -16.42
N PRO A 105 4.81 18.91 -16.12
CA PRO A 105 4.60 19.65 -14.88
C PRO A 105 4.76 18.78 -13.63
N LEU A 106 4.30 17.52 -13.68
CA LEU A 106 4.45 16.57 -12.58
C LEU A 106 5.93 16.24 -12.36
N ARG A 107 6.68 15.95 -13.43
CA ARG A 107 8.13 15.65 -13.34
C ARG A 107 8.91 16.82 -12.72
N ARG A 108 8.54 18.06 -13.08
CA ARG A 108 9.14 19.26 -12.50
C ARG A 108 8.85 19.36 -10.99
N LEU A 109 7.60 19.19 -10.59
CA LEU A 109 7.22 19.19 -9.18
C LEU A 109 7.98 18.11 -8.39
N LEU A 110 8.15 16.91 -8.95
CA LEU A 110 8.90 15.84 -8.29
C LEU A 110 10.37 16.19 -8.10
N ALA A 111 11.03 16.76 -9.11
CA ALA A 111 12.41 17.23 -8.97
C ALA A 111 12.54 18.32 -7.88
N GLU A 112 11.58 19.25 -7.81
CA GLU A 112 11.54 20.28 -6.75
C GLU A 112 11.33 19.66 -5.36
N ILE A 113 10.44 18.65 -5.24
CA ILE A 113 10.21 17.90 -3.99
C ILE A 113 11.46 17.13 -3.57
N GLU A 114 12.18 16.48 -4.50
CA GLU A 114 13.41 15.75 -4.20
C GLU A 114 14.50 16.68 -3.65
N MET A 115 14.68 17.84 -4.27
CA MET A 115 15.58 18.87 -3.76
C MET A 115 15.17 19.36 -2.37
N TRP A 116 13.87 19.61 -2.17
CA TRP A 116 13.33 20.05 -0.88
C TRP A 116 13.51 18.99 0.22
N LEU A 117 13.27 17.71 -0.09
CA LEU A 117 13.45 16.58 0.83
C LEU A 117 14.90 16.43 1.30
N HIS A 118 15.86 16.69 0.41
CA HIS A 118 17.29 16.63 0.76
C HIS A 118 17.65 17.57 1.91
N GLY A 119 17.00 18.73 2.00
CA GLY A 119 17.21 19.72 3.07
C GLY A 119 16.38 19.53 4.34
N GLN A 120 15.55 18.48 4.43
CA GLN A 120 14.66 18.31 5.59
C GLN A 120 15.41 17.77 6.81
N ALA A 121 15.28 18.48 7.94
CA ALA A 121 15.81 18.04 9.24
C ALA A 121 15.27 16.65 9.67
N LEU A 122 14.07 16.27 9.21
CA LEU A 122 13.53 14.94 9.43
C LEU A 122 14.45 13.84 8.87
N ASN A 123 15.01 14.03 7.67
CA ASN A 123 15.89 13.05 7.06
C ASN A 123 17.22 12.91 7.81
N GLU A 124 17.73 14.00 8.39
CA GLU A 124 18.88 13.94 9.29
C GLU A 124 18.55 13.15 10.57
N ALA A 125 17.39 13.42 11.17
CA ALA A 125 16.94 12.71 12.36
C ALA A 125 16.74 11.21 12.12
N ARG A 126 16.13 10.84 10.99
CA ARG A 126 15.99 9.43 10.55
C ARG A 126 17.36 8.77 10.38
N SER A 127 18.28 9.44 9.69
CA SER A 127 19.64 8.94 9.48
C SER A 127 20.41 8.70 10.78
N ARG A 128 20.27 9.60 11.78
CA ARG A 128 20.86 9.43 13.12
C ARG A 128 20.32 8.22 13.87
N ARG A 129 19.09 7.79 13.58
CA ARG A 129 18.46 6.57 14.12
C ARG A 129 18.75 5.31 13.28
N GLY A 130 19.52 5.42 12.20
CA GLY A 130 19.77 4.33 11.26
C GLY A 130 18.56 4.01 10.37
N GLU A 131 17.56 4.88 10.31
CA GLU A 131 16.39 4.74 9.47
C GLU A 131 16.65 5.31 8.06
N PRO A 132 16.05 4.73 7.01
CA PRO A 132 16.18 5.23 5.65
C PRO A 132 15.59 6.64 5.50
N PRO A 133 16.31 7.60 4.86
CA PRO A 133 15.74 8.90 4.53
C PRO A 133 14.66 8.76 3.46
N VAL A 134 13.72 9.71 3.45
CA VAL A 134 12.72 9.89 2.40
C VAL A 134 13.38 10.70 1.28
N THR A 135 13.61 10.09 0.13
CA THR A 135 14.29 10.73 -1.01
C THR A 135 13.32 11.29 -2.03
N THR A 136 12.11 10.75 -2.12
CA THR A 136 11.06 11.24 -3.03
C THR A 136 9.67 10.97 -2.45
N LEU A 137 8.65 11.70 -2.93
CA LEU A 137 7.23 11.44 -2.68
C LEU A 137 6.59 11.00 -3.99
N TRP A 138 6.42 9.70 -4.20
CA TRP A 138 5.96 9.17 -5.48
C TRP A 138 4.44 9.29 -5.62
N PRO A 139 3.93 10.08 -6.59
CA PRO A 139 2.51 10.29 -6.78
C PRO A 139 1.90 9.19 -7.64
N TRP A 140 0.75 8.67 -7.24
CA TRP A 140 0.00 7.66 -7.98
C TRP A 140 -1.51 7.74 -7.70
N GLY A 141 -2.30 7.02 -8.51
CA GLY A 141 -3.74 6.88 -8.26
C GLY A 141 -4.61 8.09 -8.60
N ALA A 142 -4.08 9.08 -9.33
CA ALA A 142 -4.87 10.23 -9.80
C ALA A 142 -5.73 9.95 -11.03
N GLU A 143 -5.69 8.72 -11.55
CA GLU A 143 -6.51 8.33 -12.69
C GLU A 143 -7.99 8.26 -12.33
N GLY A 144 -8.82 8.70 -13.27
CA GLY A 144 -10.27 8.66 -13.14
C GLY A 144 -10.87 9.91 -12.50
N ARG A 145 -12.19 9.88 -12.35
CA ARG A 145 -12.96 10.96 -11.74
C ARG A 145 -13.15 10.64 -10.27
N ALA A 146 -12.82 11.57 -9.38
CA ALA A 146 -13.23 11.46 -7.98
C ALA A 146 -14.76 11.47 -7.91
N VAL A 147 -15.35 10.31 -7.62
CA VAL A 147 -16.79 10.15 -7.38
C VAL A 147 -16.99 9.99 -5.88
N GLN A 148 -18.04 10.62 -5.35
CA GLN A 148 -18.43 10.40 -3.96
C GLN A 148 -18.80 8.92 -3.79
N PRO A 149 -18.09 8.17 -2.94
CA PRO A 149 -18.37 6.76 -2.77
C PRO A 149 -19.72 6.58 -2.06
N GLU A 150 -20.55 5.71 -2.63
CA GLU A 150 -21.83 5.34 -2.01
C GLU A 150 -21.57 4.42 -0.81
N ARG A 151 -22.24 4.69 0.32
CA ARG A 151 -22.27 3.75 1.44
C ARG A 151 -22.95 2.46 0.99
N ARG A 152 -22.40 1.33 1.42
CA ARG A 152 -22.94 0.00 1.11
C ARG A 152 -23.26 -0.74 2.40
N GLU A 153 -24.31 -1.55 2.37
CA GLU A 153 -24.61 -2.43 3.50
C GLU A 153 -23.49 -3.43 3.73
N ALA A 154 -23.15 -3.64 5.01
CA ALA A 154 -22.12 -4.55 5.44
C ALA A 154 -22.49 -5.99 5.03
N ARG A 155 -21.60 -6.68 4.33
CA ARG A 155 -21.82 -8.05 3.84
C ARG A 155 -21.50 -9.15 4.86
N GLY A 156 -21.29 -8.79 6.13
CA GLY A 156 -20.80 -9.72 7.17
C GLY A 156 -19.40 -10.26 6.88
N LEU A 157 -18.59 -9.52 6.11
CA LEU A 157 -17.18 -9.81 5.87
C LEU A 157 -16.31 -9.05 6.86
N ARG A 158 -15.29 -9.72 7.41
CA ARG A 158 -14.30 -9.08 8.28
C ARG A 158 -13.06 -8.70 7.47
N ALA A 159 -12.53 -7.50 7.67
CA ALA A 159 -11.23 -7.09 7.12
C ALA A 159 -10.14 -7.09 8.18
N PHE A 160 -8.97 -7.57 7.78
CA PHE A 160 -7.75 -7.50 8.56
C PHE A 160 -6.61 -6.96 7.68
N GLY A 161 -5.88 -5.96 8.16
CA GLY A 161 -4.79 -5.33 7.45
C GLY A 161 -4.55 -3.89 7.90
N ALA A 162 -3.52 -3.26 7.33
CA ALA A 162 -3.18 -1.85 7.57
C ALA A 162 -3.35 -0.98 6.32
N ASP A 163 -3.83 -1.56 5.21
CA ASP A 163 -3.97 -0.89 3.93
C ASP A 163 -5.05 0.23 3.99
N PRO A 164 -4.74 1.47 3.58
CA PRO A 164 -5.68 2.58 3.63
C PRO A 164 -6.89 2.38 2.72
N TYR A 165 -6.72 1.70 1.59
CA TYR A 165 -7.84 1.44 0.67
C TYR A 165 -8.85 0.47 1.30
N LEU A 166 -8.38 -0.60 1.92
CA LEU A 166 -9.18 -1.55 2.70
C LEU A 166 -9.89 -0.85 3.86
N SER A 167 -9.17 -0.01 4.62
CA SER A 167 -9.75 0.77 5.70
C SER A 167 -10.86 1.71 5.19
N GLY A 168 -10.66 2.37 4.06
CA GLY A 168 -11.68 3.19 3.40
C GLY A 168 -12.92 2.40 2.99
N LEU A 169 -12.74 1.23 2.37
CA LEU A 169 -13.85 0.34 1.97
C LEU A 169 -14.68 -0.14 3.17
N TRP A 170 -14.05 -0.42 4.31
CA TRP A 170 -14.78 -0.81 5.53
C TRP A 170 -15.46 0.38 6.19
N HIS A 171 -14.85 1.57 6.16
CA HIS A 171 -15.49 2.79 6.64
C HIS A 171 -16.79 3.11 5.88
N LEU A 172 -16.83 2.86 4.56
CA LEU A 172 -18.03 3.00 3.73
C LEU A 172 -19.15 2.01 4.09
N GLN A 173 -18.81 0.91 4.75
CA GLN A 173 -19.74 -0.09 5.27
C GLN A 173 -20.10 0.15 6.76
N ALA A 174 -19.62 1.25 7.35
CA ALA A 174 -19.73 1.53 8.78
C ALA A 174 -19.12 0.43 9.68
N ASP A 175 -18.08 -0.24 9.18
CA ASP A 175 -17.29 -1.23 9.92
C ASP A 175 -15.81 -0.80 9.93
N VAL A 176 -14.97 -1.51 10.68
CA VAL A 176 -13.56 -1.17 10.89
C VAL A 176 -12.65 -2.28 10.37
N CYS A 177 -11.60 -1.88 9.66
CA CYS A 177 -10.50 -2.78 9.33
C CYS A 177 -9.68 -3.07 10.60
N ARG A 178 -9.58 -4.33 10.98
CA ARG A 178 -8.85 -4.78 12.17
C ARG A 178 -7.36 -4.93 11.85
N ALA A 179 -6.50 -4.91 12.87
CA ALA A 179 -5.09 -5.24 12.70
C ALA A 179 -4.92 -6.67 12.17
N LEU A 180 -3.84 -6.91 11.41
CA LEU A 180 -3.54 -8.25 10.90
C LEU A 180 -3.27 -9.21 12.08
N PRO A 181 -3.95 -10.36 12.16
CA PRO A 181 -3.78 -11.31 13.26
C PRO A 181 -2.43 -12.03 13.19
N GLY A 182 -2.01 -12.63 14.29
CA GLY A 182 -0.77 -13.41 14.33
C GLY A 182 -0.86 -14.64 13.43
N ARG A 183 -2.01 -15.33 13.47
CA ARG A 183 -2.29 -16.55 12.71
C ARG A 183 -3.74 -16.60 12.21
N LEU A 184 -4.00 -17.43 11.21
CA LEU A 184 -5.36 -17.59 10.67
C LEU A 184 -6.37 -18.13 11.69
N GLU A 185 -5.93 -18.97 12.62
CA GLU A 185 -6.80 -19.59 13.62
C GLU A 185 -7.54 -18.56 14.48
N GLU A 186 -6.92 -17.40 14.74
CA GLU A 186 -7.54 -16.28 15.45
C GLU A 186 -8.76 -15.75 14.69
N VAL A 187 -8.69 -15.67 13.36
CA VAL A 187 -9.81 -15.24 12.50
C VAL A 187 -10.93 -16.28 12.50
N LEU A 188 -10.57 -17.56 12.47
CA LEU A 188 -11.54 -18.65 12.47
C LEU A 188 -12.25 -18.79 13.82
N ALA A 189 -11.59 -18.42 14.92
CA ALA A 189 -12.13 -18.49 16.28
C ALA A 189 -13.04 -17.30 16.64
N ASP A 190 -12.88 -16.16 15.98
CA ASP A 190 -13.58 -14.88 16.26
C ASP A 190 -15.07 -14.87 15.82
N GLY A 191 -15.77 -15.99 15.97
CA GLY A 191 -17.21 -16.12 15.78
C GLY A 191 -17.67 -16.29 14.31
N PRO A 192 -19.00 -16.41 14.10
CA PRO A 192 -19.57 -16.64 12.78
C PRO A 192 -19.48 -15.37 11.92
N ALA A 193 -18.88 -15.52 10.73
CA ALA A 193 -18.87 -14.47 9.69
C ALA A 193 -19.10 -15.10 8.31
N CYS A 194 -19.61 -14.31 7.37
CA CYS A 194 -19.78 -14.74 5.98
C CYS A 194 -18.43 -14.98 5.28
N GLY A 195 -17.35 -14.37 5.80
CA GLY A 195 -15.99 -14.54 5.32
C GLY A 195 -15.02 -13.55 5.97
N ALA A 196 -13.74 -13.66 5.59
CA ALA A 196 -12.71 -12.73 6.00
C ALA A 196 -11.81 -12.37 4.80
N VAL A 197 -11.33 -11.13 4.79
CA VAL A 197 -10.36 -10.59 3.84
C VAL A 197 -9.14 -10.17 4.64
N LEU A 198 -7.99 -10.73 4.28
CA LEU A 198 -6.70 -10.39 4.88
C LEU A 198 -5.85 -9.75 3.79
N VAL A 199 -5.44 -8.50 3.98
CA VAL A 199 -4.52 -7.80 3.08
C VAL A 199 -3.18 -7.67 3.78
N VAL A 200 -2.13 -8.13 3.12
CA VAL A 200 -0.77 -8.12 3.65
C VAL A 200 0.18 -7.52 2.63
N GLU A 201 0.95 -6.53 3.05
CA GLU A 201 2.04 -5.95 2.26
C GLU A 201 3.33 -6.74 2.55
N ALA A 202 3.75 -7.59 1.61
CA ALA A 202 4.90 -8.49 1.81
C ALA A 202 6.22 -7.75 2.13
N GLY A 203 6.37 -6.50 1.65
CA GLY A 203 7.51 -5.65 1.96
C GLY A 203 7.56 -5.18 3.42
N GLN A 204 6.41 -5.00 4.07
CA GLN A 204 6.32 -4.63 5.49
C GLN A 204 6.58 -5.81 6.43
N GLU A 205 6.50 -7.03 5.92
CA GLU A 205 6.79 -8.28 6.65
C GLU A 205 8.29 -8.67 6.57
N LEU A 206 9.10 -7.89 5.85
CA LEU A 206 10.55 -8.00 5.88
C LEU A 206 11.04 -7.50 7.24
N HIS A 207 11.76 -8.36 7.97
CA HIS A 207 12.41 -7.96 9.21
C HIS A 207 13.46 -6.88 8.94
N SER A 208 13.71 -6.08 9.95
CA SER A 208 14.77 -5.06 9.93
C SER A 208 16.17 -5.63 9.70
N ASP A 209 16.37 -6.95 9.90
CA ASP A 209 17.62 -7.63 9.53
C ASP A 209 17.82 -7.57 8.01
N ARG A 210 18.99 -7.09 7.57
CA ARG A 210 19.31 -6.82 6.16
C ARG A 210 19.35 -8.07 5.28
N HIS A 211 19.36 -9.26 5.88
CA HIS A 211 19.42 -10.54 5.15
C HIS A 211 18.05 -11.16 4.88
N ASP A 212 16.99 -10.70 5.53
CA ASP A 212 15.65 -11.25 5.32
C ASP A 212 15.17 -10.94 3.89
N THR A 213 14.92 -12.00 3.14
CA THR A 213 14.56 -11.95 1.72
C THR A 213 13.05 -11.92 1.54
N LEU A 214 12.59 -11.44 0.37
CA LEU A 214 11.17 -11.53 0.01
C LEU A 214 10.67 -12.97 0.02
N GLY A 215 11.51 -13.94 -0.37
CA GLY A 215 11.17 -15.36 -0.35
C GLY A 215 10.88 -15.89 1.07
N GLU A 216 11.67 -15.48 2.06
CA GLU A 216 11.47 -15.85 3.46
C GLU A 216 10.23 -15.19 4.05
N SER A 217 9.99 -13.91 3.74
CA SER A 217 8.73 -13.21 4.08
C SER A 217 7.50 -13.94 3.53
N LEU A 218 7.52 -14.30 2.24
CA LEU A 218 6.45 -15.08 1.62
C LEU A 218 6.28 -16.47 2.25
N ALA A 219 7.36 -17.14 2.63
CA ALA A 219 7.30 -18.43 3.33
C ALA A 219 6.65 -18.32 4.71
N ARG A 220 6.92 -17.23 5.46
CA ARG A 220 6.25 -16.96 6.74
C ARG A 220 4.76 -16.68 6.56
N LEU A 221 4.39 -15.89 5.55
CA LEU A 221 3.00 -15.63 5.20
C LEU A 221 2.27 -16.90 4.79
N ASP A 222 2.95 -17.78 4.04
CA ASP A 222 2.43 -19.09 3.71
C ASP A 222 2.11 -19.91 4.96
N ALA A 223 3.07 -19.99 5.89
CA ALA A 223 2.93 -20.75 7.12
C ALA A 223 1.83 -20.19 8.05
N ARG A 224 1.68 -18.86 8.12
CA ARG A 224 0.69 -18.18 9.00
C ARG A 224 -0.73 -18.21 8.46
N PHE A 225 -0.91 -18.11 7.13
CA PHE A 225 -2.22 -17.86 6.55
C PHE A 225 -2.59 -18.83 5.44
N VAL A 226 -1.74 -19.01 4.44
CA VAL A 226 -2.11 -19.76 3.22
C VAL A 226 -2.22 -21.26 3.49
N SER A 227 -1.18 -21.87 4.05
CA SER A 227 -1.17 -23.30 4.38
C SER A 227 -2.27 -23.67 5.40
N PRO A 228 -2.50 -22.90 6.49
CA PRO A 228 -3.66 -23.08 7.37
C PRO A 228 -5.02 -22.94 6.69
N ALA A 229 -5.19 -21.98 5.77
CA ALA A 229 -6.45 -21.80 5.04
C ALA A 229 -6.77 -23.01 4.16
N LEU A 230 -5.75 -23.55 3.48
CA LEU A 230 -5.90 -24.77 2.68
C LEU A 230 -6.22 -26.00 3.55
N ALA A 231 -5.67 -26.08 4.76
CA ALA A 231 -6.00 -27.13 5.73
C ALA A 231 -7.44 -27.00 6.22
N ALA A 232 -7.89 -25.77 6.54
CA ALA A 232 -9.27 -25.48 6.92
C ALA A 232 -10.26 -25.82 5.78
N LEU A 233 -9.90 -25.55 4.52
CA LEU A 233 -10.69 -25.91 3.35
C LEU A 233 -10.83 -27.43 3.21
N ARG A 234 -9.73 -28.17 3.39
CA ARG A 234 -9.72 -29.65 3.37
C ARG A 234 -10.57 -30.25 4.50
N ARG A 235 -10.49 -29.67 5.70
CA ARG A 235 -11.32 -30.05 6.86
C ARG A 235 -12.79 -29.62 6.71
N GLY A 236 -13.12 -28.80 5.71
CA GLY A 236 -14.48 -28.30 5.49
C GLY A 236 -14.91 -27.20 6.46
N GLN A 237 -13.97 -26.58 7.19
CA GLN A 237 -14.22 -25.45 8.09
C GLN A 237 -14.49 -24.15 7.33
N VAL A 238 -13.94 -24.05 6.10
CA VAL A 238 -14.26 -22.98 5.15
C VAL A 238 -14.72 -23.58 3.82
N SER A 239 -15.57 -22.87 3.08
CA SER A 239 -16.14 -23.35 1.82
C SER A 239 -15.28 -23.02 0.60
N SER A 240 -14.52 -21.93 0.67
CA SER A 240 -13.60 -21.47 -0.37
C SER A 240 -12.43 -20.66 0.21
N VAL A 241 -11.34 -20.60 -0.54
CA VAL A 241 -10.17 -19.75 -0.26
C VAL A 241 -9.80 -19.06 -1.57
N THR A 242 -9.64 -17.74 -1.54
CA THR A 242 -9.18 -16.94 -2.69
C THR A 242 -7.84 -16.32 -2.34
N LEU A 243 -6.81 -16.62 -3.13
CA LEU A 243 -5.53 -15.92 -3.09
C LEU A 243 -5.51 -14.86 -4.20
N ILE A 244 -5.20 -13.62 -3.83
CA ILE A 244 -4.97 -12.52 -4.77
C ILE A 244 -3.52 -12.10 -4.57
N ALA A 245 -2.72 -12.22 -5.63
CA ALA A 245 -1.32 -11.81 -5.67
C ALA A 245 -1.16 -10.86 -6.85
N ASN A 246 -1.27 -9.56 -6.59
CA ASN A 246 -1.36 -8.50 -7.59
C ASN A 246 -2.43 -8.83 -8.64
N ASP A 247 -2.02 -9.10 -9.88
CA ASP A 247 -2.92 -9.33 -11.01
C ASP A 247 -3.34 -10.79 -11.16
N THR A 248 -2.84 -11.68 -10.28
CA THR A 248 -3.21 -13.08 -10.24
C THR A 248 -4.26 -13.34 -9.16
N ARG A 249 -5.39 -13.93 -9.57
CA ARG A 249 -6.44 -14.37 -8.65
C ARG A 249 -6.72 -15.85 -8.84
N VAL A 250 -6.57 -16.62 -7.77
CA VAL A 250 -6.86 -18.05 -7.79
C VAL A 250 -7.82 -18.40 -6.67
N THR A 251 -8.91 -19.08 -7.01
CA THR A 251 -9.95 -19.50 -6.05
C THR A 251 -10.01 -21.01 -5.96
N LEU A 252 -9.88 -21.54 -4.75
CA LEU A 252 -10.04 -22.95 -4.44
C LEU A 252 -11.34 -23.16 -3.66
N ARG A 253 -12.09 -24.20 -4.01
CA ARG A 253 -13.30 -24.64 -3.32
C ARG A 253 -13.07 -26.05 -2.78
N ARG A 254 -13.91 -26.49 -1.85
CA ARG A 254 -13.80 -27.85 -1.26
C ARG A 254 -13.75 -28.99 -2.28
N ARG A 255 -14.44 -28.85 -3.42
CA ARG A 255 -14.42 -29.85 -4.52
C ARG A 255 -13.23 -29.71 -5.48
N SER A 256 -12.44 -28.63 -5.39
CA SER A 256 -11.24 -28.44 -6.22
C SER A 256 -10.15 -29.47 -5.91
N HIS A 257 -10.18 -30.10 -4.73
CA HIS A 257 -9.28 -31.18 -4.33
C HIS A 257 -9.50 -32.50 -5.08
N LEU A 258 -10.63 -32.65 -5.79
CA LEU A 258 -10.93 -33.85 -6.59
C LEU A 258 -10.16 -33.90 -7.92
N ARG A 259 -9.31 -32.90 -8.21
CA ARG A 259 -8.36 -32.93 -9.32
C ARG A 259 -7.11 -33.75 -8.95
N LEU A 260 -7.33 -35.01 -8.60
CA LEU A 260 -6.34 -36.02 -8.15
C LEU A 260 -5.23 -36.33 -9.16
N TRP A 261 -5.34 -35.82 -10.39
CA TRP A 261 -4.36 -35.98 -11.47
C TRP A 261 -3.27 -34.89 -11.51
N ARG A 262 -3.26 -33.94 -10.57
CA ARG A 262 -2.14 -32.99 -10.40
C ARG A 262 -1.42 -33.29 -9.08
N ARG A 263 -0.09 -33.43 -9.12
CA ARG A 263 0.74 -33.63 -7.92
C ARG A 263 0.35 -32.63 -6.83
N PRO A 264 0.11 -33.05 -5.58
CA PRO A 264 -0.25 -32.15 -4.50
C PRO A 264 0.91 -31.18 -4.26
N ARG A 265 0.67 -29.89 -4.53
CA ARG A 265 1.61 -28.80 -4.22
C ARG A 265 1.20 -28.19 -2.88
N ALA A 266 2.17 -27.94 -1.99
CA ALA A 266 1.94 -27.35 -0.68
C ALA A 266 2.02 -25.81 -0.73
N GLY A 267 1.26 -25.15 0.15
CA GLY A 267 1.32 -23.70 0.34
C GLY A 267 1.02 -22.88 -0.91
N LEU A 268 1.74 -21.78 -1.12
CA LEU A 268 1.67 -20.90 -2.30
C LEU A 268 1.81 -21.66 -3.63
N ARG A 269 2.58 -22.76 -3.65
CA ARG A 269 2.74 -23.58 -4.85
C ARG A 269 1.44 -24.29 -5.26
N SER A 270 0.45 -24.39 -4.38
CA SER A 270 -0.88 -24.91 -4.72
C SER A 270 -1.69 -23.97 -5.62
N PHE A 271 -1.25 -22.71 -5.73
CA PHE A 271 -1.84 -21.67 -6.57
C PHE A 271 -1.06 -21.41 -7.88
N ALA A 272 0.14 -22.00 -8.04
CA ALA A 272 0.91 -22.05 -9.29
C ALA A 272 0.60 -23.34 -10.07
#